data_AF-A0A5K1HKB8-F1
#
_entry.id   AF-A0A5K1HKB8-F1
#
_cell.length_a   1.000
_cell.length_b   1.000
_cell.length_c   1.000
_cell.angle_alpha   90.00
_cell.angle_beta   90.00
_cell.angle_gamma   90.00
#
_symmetry.space_group_name_H-M   'P 1'
#
loop_
_entity.id
_entity.type
_entity.pdbx_description
1 polymer ?
#
loop_
_entity_poly.entity_id
_entity_poly.type
_entity_poly.pdbx_seq_one_letter_code
_entity_poly.pdbx_strand_id
1 'polypeptide(L)' 'IISACHYFTSKEFVHRDIKPANILLKNKQIKIADFGLATQIVDVDKSVTFAGTPQYMAP' A
#
# COMPACT_ATOMS: atom_id res chain seq x y z
N ILE A 1 -4.33 -10.52 -2.12
CA ILE A 1 -3.33 -9.56 -1.61
C ILE A 1 -2.12 -9.49 -2.55
N ILE A 2 -1.40 -10.59 -2.78
CA ILE A 2 -0.25 -10.61 -3.72
C ILE A 2 -0.64 -10.05 -5.11
N SER A 3 -1.78 -10.46 -5.66
CA SER A 3 -2.31 -9.92 -6.91
C SER A 3 -2.56 -8.40 -6.90
N ALA A 4 -3.02 -7.86 -5.76
CA ALA A 4 -3.24 -6.42 -5.60
C ALA A 4 -1.91 -5.67 -5.52
N CYS A 5 -0.92 -6.21 -4.83
CA CYS A 5 0.44 -5.64 -4.80
C CYS A 5 1.06 -5.62 -6.20
N HIS A 6 0.98 -6.73 -6.95
CA HIS A 6 1.45 -6.76 -8.34
C HIS A 6 0.71 -5.75 -9.22
N TYR A 7 -0.60 -5.59 -9.03
CA TYR A 7 -1.36 -4.59 -9.77
C TYR A 7 -0.84 -3.17 -9.50
N PHE A 8 -0.62 -2.80 -8.24
CA PHE A 8 -0.07 -1.48 -7.90
C PHE A 8 1.32 -1.26 -8.51
N THR A 9 2.22 -2.23 -8.40
CA THR A 9 3.55 -2.15 -9.01
C THR A 9 3.45 -2.01 -10.54
N SER A 10 2.54 -2.74 -11.20
CA SER A 10 2.32 -2.62 -12.66
C SER A 10 1.75 -1.26 -13.09
N LYS A 11 1.22 -0.48 -12.15
CA LYS A 11 0.70 0.86 -12.34
C LYS A 11 1.67 1.94 -11.83
N GLU A 12 2.91 1.56 -11.55
CA GLU A 12 3.94 2.44 -10.98
C GLU A 12 3.46 3.16 -9.72
N PHE A 13 2.69 2.44 -8.90
CA PHE A 13 2.02 2.97 -7.73
C PHE A 13 2.36 2.14 -6.50
N VAL A 14 2.42 2.79 -5.34
CA VAL A 14 2.70 2.17 -4.05
C VAL A 14 1.71 2.65 -3.00
N HIS A 15 1.16 1.72 -2.20
CA HIS A 15 0.17 2.04 -1.16
C HIS A 15 0.80 2.61 0.13
N ARG A 16 2.04 2.22 0.45
CA ARG A 16 2.84 2.58 1.65
C ARG A 16 2.26 2.23 3.03
N ASP A 17 0.99 1.86 3.15
CA ASP A 17 0.39 1.44 4.43
C ASP A 17 -0.41 0.14 4.35
N ILE A 18 0.22 -0.93 3.84
CA ILE A 18 -0.39 -2.26 3.78
C ILE A 18 -0.33 -2.91 5.17
N LYS A 19 -1.49 -3.04 5.83
CA LYS A 19 -1.65 -3.65 7.16
C LYS A 19 -3.04 -4.27 7.30
N PRO A 20 -3.27 -5.19 8.27
CA PRO A 20 -4.58 -5.84 8.44
C PRO A 20 -5.75 -4.86 8.58
N ALA A 21 -5.56 -3.72 9.25
CA ALA A 21 -6.60 -2.69 9.40
C ALA A 21 -7.05 -2.07 8.06
N ASN A 22 -6.20 -2.12 7.02
CA ASN A 22 -6.47 -1.58 5.68
C ASN A 22 -6.89 -2.67 4.68
N ILE A 23 -7.16 -3.89 5.16
CA ILE A 23 -7.60 -5.03 4.35
C ILE A 23 -9.05 -5.35 4.72
N LEU A 24 -9.97 -5.02 3.82
CA LEU A 24 -11.38 -5.32 3.98
C LEU A 24 -11.70 -6.73 3.48
N LEU A 25 -12.45 -7.48 4.28
CA LEU A 25 -12.90 -8.83 3.94
C LEU A 25 -14.43 -8.91 3.97
N LYS A 26 -15.04 -9.32 2.87
CA LYS A 26 -16.48 -9.62 2.80
C LYS A 26 -16.72 -10.81 1.86
N ASN A 27 -17.45 -11.84 2.33
CA ASN A 27 -17.82 -12.99 1.50
C ASN A 27 -16.63 -13.61 0.73
N LYS A 28 -15.50 -13.83 1.42
CA LYS A 28 -14.22 -14.32 0.83
C LYS A 28 -13.58 -13.40 -0.21
N GLN A 29 -14.11 -12.19 -0.43
CA GLN A 29 -13.49 -11.17 -1.26
C GLN A 29 -12.65 -10.24 -0.40
N ILE A 30 -11.43 -9.99 -0.86
CA ILE A 30 -10.47 -9.10 -0.21
C ILE A 30 -10.37 -7.80 -1.02
N LYS A 31 -10.46 -6.66 -0.34
CA LYS A 31 -10.21 -5.33 -0.93
C LYS A 31 -9.20 -4.57 -0.08
N ILE A 32 -8.37 -3.76 -0.73
CA ILE A 32 -7.42 -2.86 -0.05
C ILE A 32 -8.09 -1.49 0.07
N ALA A 33 -7.97 -0.87 1.24
CA ALA A 33 -8.55 0.41 1.59
C ALA A 33 -7.50 1.35 2.18
N ASP A 34 -7.87 2.62 2.35
CA ASP A 34 -7.03 3.69 2.90
C ASP A 34 -5.79 4.03 2.07
N PHE A 35 -6.02 4.71 0.95
CA PHE A 35 -4.99 5.19 0.03
C PHE A 35 -4.38 6.54 0.43
N GLY A 36 -4.58 7.00 1.68
CA GLY A 36 -4.14 8.34 2.12
C GLY A 36 -2.63 8.55 2.05
N LEU A 37 -1.85 7.46 2.10
CA LEU A 37 -0.40 7.48 1.93
C LEU A 37 0.05 6.97 0.57
N ALA A 38 -0.87 6.62 -0.33
CA ALA A 38 -0.50 5.99 -1.57
C ALA A 38 0.05 7.04 -2.58
N THR A 39 1.08 6.68 -3.36
CA THR A 39 1.77 7.61 -4.27
C THR A 39 2.37 6.89 -5.49
N GLN A 40 2.74 7.63 -6.52
CA GLN A 40 3.52 7.10 -7.64
C GLN A 40 4.95 6.80 -7.21
N ILE A 41 5.53 5.73 -7.75
CA ILE A 41 6.90 5.29 -7.42
C ILE A 41 7.91 6.41 -7.70
N VAL A 42 7.72 7.18 -8.77
CA VAL A 42 8.60 8.31 -9.15
C VAL A 42 8.61 9.48 -8.15
N ASP A 43 7.61 9.57 -7.29
CA ASP A 43 7.50 10.61 -6.25
C ASP A 43 7.89 10.10 -4.86
N VAL A 44 8.19 8.80 -4.72
CA VAL A 44 8.70 8.21 -3.47
C VAL A 44 10.05 8.82 -3.11
N ASP A 45 10.96 8.97 -4.07
CA ASP A 45 12.30 9.54 -3.85
C ASP A 45 12.27 11.01 -3.43
N LYS A 46 11.21 11.74 -3.79
CA LYS A 46 11.01 13.14 -3.38
C LYS A 46 10.31 13.25 -2.02
N SER A 47 9.66 12.19 -1.57
CA SER A 47 8.89 12.12 -0.34
C SER A 47 9.53 11.16 0.65
N VAL A 48 10.79 11.45 1.02
CA VAL A 48 11.54 10.79 2.12
C VAL A 48 10.93 11.12 3.49
N THR A 49 9.61 11.02 3.59
CA THR A 49 8.84 11.08 4.83
C THR A 49 8.59 9.65 5.26
N PHE A 50 9.07 9.29 6.45
CA PHE A 50 8.68 8.07 7.15
C PHE A 50 7.16 8.09 7.35
N ALA A 51 6.44 7.47 6.42
CA ALA A 51 4.98 7.48 6.37
C ALA A 51 4.47 6.06 6.20
N GLY A 52 3.55 5.67 7.08
CA GLY A 52 3.00 4.33 7.19
C GLY A 52 3.04 3.85 8.64
N THR A 53 2.69 2.59 8.85
CA THR A 53 2.73 1.98 10.18
C THR A 53 4.09 1.32 10.43
N PRO A 54 4.93 1.80 11.38
CA PRO A 54 6.33 1.36 11.52
C PRO A 54 6.53 -0.16 11.65
N GLN A 55 5.60 -0.84 12.31
CA GLN A 55 5.63 -2.30 12.52
C GLN A 55 5.50 -3.12 11.23
N TYR A 56 5.02 -2.51 10.15
CA TYR A 56 4.76 -3.14 8.85
C TYR A 56 5.66 -2.58 7.74
N MET A 57 6.61 -1.69 8.06
CA MET A 57 7.56 -1.16 7.10
C MET A 57 8.64 -2.18 6.76
N ALA A 58 9.14 -2.12 5.53
CA ALA A 58 10.33 -2.86 5.13
C ALA A 58 11.57 -2.33 5.90
N PRO A 59 12.56 -3.20 6.19
CA PRO A 59 13.79 -2.82 6.90
C PRO A 59 14.67 -1.84 6.11
#